data_AF-A0A969VSC8-F1
#
_entry.id   AF-A0A969VSC8-F1
#
_cell.length_a   1.000
_cell.length_b   1.000
_cell.length_c   1.000
_cell.angle_alpha   90.00
_cell.angle_beta   90.00
_cell.angle_gamma   90.00
#
_symmetry.space_group_name_H-M   'P 1'
#
loop_
_entity.id
_entity.type
_entity.pdbx_description
1 polymer ?
#
loop_
_entity_poly.entity_id
_entity_poly.type
_entity_poly.pdbx_seq_one_letter_code
_entity_poly.pdbx_strand_id
1 'polypeptide(L)'
;MTAALDYASMAREYIGASLGLITVGVYKFYLSLILLAAYPHVETSKQQQYLSDVKENQQNLKEWSVHAPQNFHHKYLLIQAERARVLGQKLKAS
;
A
#
# COMPACT_ATOMS: atom_id res chain seq x y z
N MET A 1 -1.31 5.84 -15.84
CA MET A 1 -0.67 5.73 -14.51
C MET A 1 -0.92 6.96 -13.65
N THR A 2 -0.88 8.17 -14.22
CA THR A 2 -1.18 9.45 -13.54
C THR A 2 -2.59 9.50 -12.93
N ALA A 3 -3.63 9.16 -13.68
CA ALA A 3 -5.01 9.19 -13.18
C ALA A 3 -5.21 8.37 -11.89
N ALA A 4 -4.56 7.23 -11.74
CA ALA A 4 -4.65 6.41 -10.53
C ALA A 4 -3.99 7.08 -9.30
N LEU A 5 -2.86 7.78 -9.50
CA LEU A 5 -2.20 8.56 -8.46
C LEU A 5 -3.03 9.79 -8.08
N ASP A 6 -3.66 10.45 -9.06
CA ASP A 6 -4.51 11.61 -8.83
C ASP A 6 -5.75 11.21 -8.03
N TYR A 7 -6.43 10.13 -8.41
CA TYR A 7 -7.57 9.60 -7.64
C TYR A 7 -7.17 9.14 -6.24
N ALA A 8 -6.02 8.49 -6.08
CA ALA A 8 -5.54 8.09 -4.77
C ALA A 8 -5.18 9.31 -3.89
N SER A 9 -4.67 10.39 -4.49
CA SER A 9 -4.36 11.64 -3.78
C SER A 9 -5.64 12.36 -3.36
N MET A 10 -6.63 12.46 -4.24
CA MET A 10 -7.95 13.00 -3.90
C MET A 10 -8.61 12.20 -2.77
N ALA A 11 -8.56 10.86 -2.84
CA ALA A 11 -9.13 10.00 -1.81
C ALA A 11 -8.46 10.19 -0.43
N ARG A 12 -7.19 10.62 -0.38
CA ARG A 12 -6.48 10.94 0.87
C ARG A 12 -7.19 12.03 1.68
N GLU A 13 -7.80 13.01 1.02
CA GLU A 13 -8.50 14.13 1.68
C GLU A 13 -9.78 13.66 2.39
N TYR A 14 -10.44 12.63 1.86
CA TYR A 14 -11.70 12.13 2.38
C TYR A 14 -11.53 10.91 3.31
N ILE A 15 -10.42 10.19 3.22
CA ILE A 15 -10.25 8.94 3.97
C ILE A 15 -10.14 9.17 5.49
N GLY A 16 -9.63 10.34 5.92
CA GLY A 16 -9.59 10.71 7.33
C GLY A 16 -10.97 10.96 7.94
N ALA A 17 -11.96 11.33 7.12
CA ALA A 17 -13.35 11.50 7.51
C ALA A 17 -14.18 10.20 7.38
N SER A 18 -13.59 9.14 6.83
CA SER A 18 -14.25 7.84 6.71
C SER A 18 -14.31 7.13 8.07
N LEU A 19 -15.53 6.88 8.55
CA LEU A 19 -15.78 6.12 9.78
C LEU A 19 -15.56 4.60 9.62
N GLY A 20 -15.37 4.09 8.40
CA GLY A 20 -15.28 2.65 8.11
C GLY A 20 -13.85 2.10 8.06
N LEU A 21 -13.49 1.25 9.03
CA LEU A 21 -12.20 0.54 9.08
C LEU A 21 -11.90 -0.25 7.78
N ILE A 22 -12.93 -0.85 7.18
CA ILE A 22 -12.81 -1.59 5.92
C ILE A 22 -12.45 -0.64 4.77
N THR A 23 -13.12 0.51 4.66
CA THR A 23 -12.85 1.51 3.62
C THR A 23 -11.43 2.04 3.73
N VAL A 24 -10.96 2.34 4.95
CA VAL A 24 -9.56 2.76 5.19
C VAL A 24 -8.58 1.65 4.78
N GLY A 25 -8.85 0.39 5.11
CA GLY A 25 -8.00 -0.73 4.72
C GLY A 25 -7.96 -0.97 3.22
N VAL A 26 -9.08 -0.80 2.52
CA VAL A 26 -9.15 -0.88 1.05
C VAL A 26 -8.35 0.25 0.40
N TYR A 27 -8.49 1.48 0.90
CA TYR A 27 -7.71 2.62 0.43
C TYR A 27 -6.21 2.40 0.59
N LYS A 28 -5.76 2.02 1.80
CA LYS A 28 -4.34 1.75 2.09
C LYS A 28 -3.77 0.67 1.18
N PHE A 29 -4.56 -0.36 0.90
CA PHE A 29 -4.19 -1.43 -0.01
C PHE A 29 -3.99 -0.94 -1.44
N TYR A 30 -4.98 -0.28 -2.04
CA TYR A 30 -4.86 0.18 -3.43
C TYR A 30 -3.83 1.29 -3.60
N LEU A 31 -3.73 2.24 -2.66
CA LEU A 31 -2.69 3.25 -2.66
C LEU A 31 -1.31 2.59 -2.70
N SER A 32 -1.07 1.57 -1.85
CA SER A 32 0.22 0.88 -1.83
C SER A 32 0.57 0.24 -3.17
N LEU A 33 -0.39 -0.41 -3.84
CA LEU A 33 -0.16 -1.01 -5.16
C LEU A 33 0.13 0.04 -6.23
N ILE A 34 -0.59 1.16 -6.21
CA ILE A 34 -0.38 2.27 -7.16
C ILE A 34 1.02 2.87 -6.97
N LEU A 35 1.44 3.09 -5.73
CA LEU A 35 2.77 3.62 -5.42
C LEU A 35 3.88 2.65 -5.86
N LEU A 36 3.72 1.35 -5.63
CA LEU A 36 4.68 0.32 -6.06
C LEU A 36 4.74 0.21 -7.59
N ALA A 37 3.61 0.34 -8.29
CA ALA A 37 3.58 0.36 -9.75
C ALA A 37 4.26 1.61 -10.33
N ALA A 38 4.13 2.76 -9.66
CA ALA A 38 4.73 4.02 -10.11
C ALA A 38 6.22 4.16 -9.74
N TYR A 39 6.68 3.44 -8.72
CA TYR A 39 8.06 3.48 -8.20
C TYR A 39 9.16 3.46 -9.28
N PRO A 40 9.21 2.54 -10.26
CA PRO A 40 10.31 2.48 -11.23
C PRO A 40 10.32 3.66 -12.22
N HIS A 41 9.29 4.51 -12.22
CA HIS A 41 9.08 5.58 -13.21
C HIS A 41 9.21 6.99 -12.61
N VAL A 42 9.61 7.11 -11.34
CA VAL A 42 9.79 8.40 -10.65
C VAL A 42 11.22 8.57 -10.17
N GLU A 43 11.62 9.80 -9.89
CA GLU A 43 12.95 10.11 -9.36
C GLU A 43 13.21 9.48 -7.99
N THR A 44 14.48 9.28 -7.65
CA THR A 44 14.94 8.60 -6.43
C THR A 44 14.34 9.17 -5.14
N SER A 45 14.13 10.48 -5.06
CA SER A 45 13.49 11.12 -3.90
C SER A 45 12.04 10.65 -3.72
N LYS A 46 11.26 10.62 -4.81
CA LYS A 46 9.88 10.11 -4.82
C LYS A 46 9.82 8.61 -4.60
N GLN A 47 10.79 7.86 -5.11
CA GLN A 47 10.92 6.42 -4.84
C GLN A 47 11.02 6.14 -3.34
N GLN A 48 11.88 6.87 -2.63
CA GLN A 48 12.03 6.73 -1.17
C GLN A 48 10.73 7.08 -0.43
N GLN A 49 10.07 8.17 -0.85
CA GLN A 49 8.77 8.55 -0.30
C GLN A 49 7.72 7.45 -0.50
N TYR A 50 7.62 6.91 -1.73
CA TYR A 50 6.65 5.86 -2.05
C TYR A 50 6.90 4.59 -1.23
N LEU A 51 8.16 4.18 -1.03
CA LEU A 51 8.48 3.05 -0.17
C LEU A 51 8.13 3.30 1.30
N SER A 52 8.28 4.54 1.78
CA SER A 52 7.88 4.92 3.14
C SER A 52 6.36 4.81 3.32
N ASP A 53 5.58 5.43 2.43
CA ASP A 53 4.11 5.39 2.44
C ASP A 53 3.59 3.94 2.35
N VAL A 54 4.17 3.13 1.47
CA VAL A 54 3.83 1.70 1.34
C VAL A 54 4.13 0.93 2.63
N LYS A 55 5.27 1.19 3.27
CA LYS A 55 5.66 0.52 4.52
C LYS A 55 4.69 0.86 5.66
N GLU A 56 4.28 2.12 5.78
CA GLU A 56 3.29 2.54 6.78
C GLU A 56 1.92 1.89 6.55
N ASN A 57 1.44 1.90 5.30
CA ASN A 57 0.18 1.26 4.94
C ASN A 57 0.21 -0.25 5.18
N GLN A 58 1.32 -0.90 4.85
CA GLN A 58 1.53 -2.33 5.10
C GLN A 58 1.50 -2.65 6.60
N GLN A 59 2.15 -1.83 7.44
CA GLN A 59 2.17 -2.03 8.89
C GLN A 59 0.76 -1.93 9.50
N ASN A 60 -0.02 -0.91 9.10
CA ASN A 60 -1.42 -0.78 9.50
C ASN A 60 -2.25 -2.04 9.15
N LEU A 61 -2.10 -2.53 7.91
CA LEU A 61 -2.80 -3.74 7.48
C LEU A 61 -2.35 -5.00 8.23
N LYS A 62 -1.06 -5.08 8.61
CA LYS A 62 -0.53 -6.16 9.44
C LYS A 62 -1.18 -6.15 10.82
N GLU A 63 -1.21 -5.00 11.48
CA GLU A 63 -1.83 -4.85 12.80
C GLU A 63 -3.32 -5.21 12.77
N TRP A 64 -4.05 -4.73 11.77
CA TRP A 64 -5.48 -5.06 11.65
C TRP A 64 -5.70 -6.53 11.27
N SER A 65 -4.76 -7.19 10.59
CA SER A 65 -4.85 -8.62 10.30
C SER A 65 -4.80 -9.49 11.55
N VAL A 66 -4.26 -9.00 12.67
CA VAL A 66 -4.31 -9.70 13.97
C VAL A 66 -5.76 -9.83 14.45
N HIS A 67 -6.60 -8.82 14.20
CA HIS A 67 -7.99 -8.77 14.66
C HIS A 67 -8.99 -9.28 13.63
N ALA A 68 -8.70 -9.11 12.33
CA ALA A 68 -9.56 -9.53 11.24
C ALA A 68 -8.74 -10.09 10.06
N PRO A 69 -8.15 -11.29 10.21
CA PRO A 69 -7.22 -11.86 9.24
C PRO A 69 -7.87 -12.04 7.85
N GLN A 70 -9.13 -12.46 7.81
CA GLN A 70 -9.88 -12.63 6.56
C GLN A 70 -10.00 -11.32 5.77
N ASN A 71 -9.98 -10.16 6.44
CA ASN A 71 -10.15 -8.85 5.83
C ASN A 71 -8.84 -8.19 5.38
N PHE A 72 -7.73 -8.48 6.07
CA PHE A 72 -6.49 -7.72 5.93
C PHE A 72 -5.23 -8.56 5.66
N HIS A 73 -5.21 -9.84 6.03
CA HIS A 73 -4.00 -10.67 5.92
C HIS A 73 -3.52 -10.83 4.47
N HIS A 74 -4.45 -11.12 3.55
CA HIS A 74 -4.15 -11.27 2.13
C HIS A 74 -3.64 -9.96 1.51
N LYS A 75 -4.17 -8.80 1.93
CA LYS A 75 -3.72 -7.48 1.47
C LYS A 75 -2.30 -7.19 1.93
N TYR A 76 -1.99 -7.48 3.21
CA TYR A 76 -0.65 -7.37 3.76
C TYR A 76 0.37 -8.22 2.99
N LEU A 77 0.05 -9.50 2.73
CA LEU A 77 0.93 -10.42 2.00
C LEU A 77 1.17 -9.96 0.56
N LEU A 78 0.13 -9.49 -0.13
CA LEU A 78 0.28 -9.02 -1.50
C LEU A 78 1.18 -7.78 -1.59
N ILE A 79 1.03 -6.81 -0.66
CA ILE A 79 1.94 -5.66 -0.59
C ILE A 79 3.38 -6.13 -0.31
N GLN A 80 3.56 -7.13 0.55
CA GLN A 80 4.88 -7.69 0.84
C GLN A 80 5.52 -8.28 -0.41
N ALA A 81 4.76 -9.07 -1.15
CA ALA A 81 5.21 -9.70 -2.39
C ALA A 81 5.59 -8.66 -3.45
N GLU A 82 4.73 -7.67 -3.66
CA GLU A 82 4.95 -6.64 -4.67
C GLU A 82 6.11 -5.71 -4.32
N ARG A 83 6.27 -5.35 -3.04
CA ARG A 83 7.42 -4.59 -2.56
C ARG A 83 8.72 -5.35 -2.77
N ALA A 84 8.75 -6.65 -2.49
CA ALA A 84 9.92 -7.49 -2.75
C ALA A 84 10.25 -7.56 -4.25
N ARG A 85 9.22 -7.74 -5.10
CA ARG A 85 9.37 -7.73 -6.57
C ARG A 85 10.00 -6.43 -7.07
N VAL A 86 9.49 -5.28 -6.65
CA VAL A 86 9.98 -3.96 -7.07
C VAL A 86 11.41 -3.68 -6.60
N LEU A 87 11.78 -4.18 -5.41
CA LEU A 87 13.13 -4.04 -4.86
C LEU A 87 14.12 -5.11 -5.36
N GLY A 88 13.71 -6.00 -6.27
CA GLY A 88 14.55 -7.11 -6.75
C GLY A 88 14.90 -8.13 -5.65
N GLN A 89 14.17 -8.13 -4.54
CA GLN A 89 14.36 -9.07 -3.44
C GLN A 89 13.60 -10.34 -3.79
N LYS A 90 14.32 -11.44 -4.05
CA LYS A 90 13.68 -12.76 -4.17
C LYS A 90 12.93 -13.05 -2.86
N LEU A 91 11.61 -13.24 -2.94
CA LEU A 91 10.83 -13.70 -1.81
C LEU A 91 11.41 -15.03 -1.34
N LYS A 92 11.96 -15.07 -0.13
CA LYS A 92 12.19 -16.35 0.54
C LYS A 92 10.81 -16.89 0.90
N ALA A 93 10.37 -17.92 0.20
CA ALA A 93 9.30 -18.77 0.68
C ALA A 93 9.68 -19.24 2.10
N SER A 94 8.86 -18.90 3.09
CA SER A 94 9.01 -19.35 4.47
C SER A 94 7.94 -20.39 4.74
#